data_AF-A0A7V8WXW7-F1
#
_entry.id   AF-A0A7V8WXW7-F1
#
_cell.length_a   1.000
_cell.length_b   1.000
_cell.length_c   1.000
_cell.angle_alpha   90.00
_cell.angle_beta   90.00
_cell.angle_gamma   90.00
#
_symmetry.space_group_name_H-M   'P 1'
#
loop_
_entity.id
_entity.type
_entity.pdbx_description
1 polymer ?
#
loop_
_entity_poly.entity_id
_entity_poly.type
_entity_poly.pdbx_seq_one_letter_code
_entity_poly.pdbx_strand_id
1 'polypeptide(L)'
;MDGWEFAYIQTSTNAMKDLIVRLNDLGCEGWELVSLDDQDRTIGVNAVVATLKRRIVPFDAPAVEGEAWLPDPAGRFDKRFWNGRAWTFHCALEADKSTHRDPPTRLAPYPDMRQ
;
A
#
# COMPACT_ATOMS: atom_id res chain seq x y z
N MET A 1 -10.10 2.87 14.71
CA MET A 1 -10.80 2.72 13.42
C MET A 1 -9.93 1.85 12.57
N ASP A 2 -10.43 0.72 12.10
CA ASP A 2 -9.73 -0.06 11.09
C ASP A 2 -9.73 0.75 9.79
N GLY A 3 -8.57 1.26 9.40
CA GLY A 3 -8.40 1.90 8.11
C GLY A 3 -8.25 0.84 7.02
N TRP A 4 -8.65 1.18 5.79
CA TRP A 4 -8.39 0.37 4.61
C TRP A 4 -7.73 1.25 3.56
N GLU A 5 -6.75 0.72 2.85
CA GLU A 5 -6.22 1.34 1.63
C GLU A 5 -6.61 0.51 0.41
N PHE A 6 -6.66 1.16 -0.75
CA PHE A 6 -7.13 0.58 -2.00
C PHE A 6 -6.09 0.76 -3.10
N ALA A 7 -5.95 -0.26 -3.93
CA ALA A 7 -5.12 -0.26 -5.13
C ALA A 7 -5.96 -0.66 -6.34
N TYR A 8 -5.61 -0.10 -7.50
CA TYR A 8 -6.28 -0.36 -8.77
C TYR A 8 -5.25 -0.85 -9.79
N ILE A 9 -5.51 -2.00 -10.40
CA ILE A 9 -4.69 -2.54 -11.47
C ILE A 9 -5.53 -2.55 -12.72
N GLN A 10 -5.13 -1.79 -13.72
CA GLN A 10 -5.72 -1.84 -15.05
C GLN A 10 -4.81 -2.66 -15.97
N THR A 11 -5.40 -3.64 -16.64
CA THR A 11 -4.73 -4.53 -17.60
C THR A 11 -5.65 -4.78 -18.80
N SER A 12 -5.26 -5.69 -19.70
CA SER A 12 -6.13 -6.18 -20.77
C SER A 12 -6.34 -7.69 -20.69
N THR A 13 -7.39 -8.21 -21.34
CA THR A 13 -7.65 -9.66 -21.39
C THR A 13 -6.51 -10.45 -22.06
N ASN A 14 -5.74 -9.82 -22.95
CA ASN A 14 -4.56 -10.43 -23.56
C ASN A 14 -3.37 -10.57 -22.59
N ALA A 15 -3.38 -9.84 -21.47
CA ALA A 15 -2.32 -9.84 -20.46
C ALA A 15 -2.77 -10.50 -19.15
N MET A 16 -3.77 -11.39 -19.20
CA MET A 16 -4.36 -12.01 -18.02
C MET A 16 -3.36 -12.88 -17.24
N LYS A 17 -2.41 -13.51 -17.93
CA LYS A 17 -1.35 -14.30 -17.26
C LYS A 17 -0.50 -13.43 -16.33
N ASP A 18 -0.16 -12.22 -16.76
CA ASP A 18 0.62 -11.28 -15.96
C ASP A 18 -0.20 -10.73 -14.79
N LEU A 19 -1.52 -10.55 -14.99
CA LEU A 19 -2.43 -10.17 -13.90
C LEU A 19 -2.44 -11.21 -12.78
N ILE A 20 -2.49 -12.51 -13.12
CA ILE A 20 -2.48 -13.58 -12.11
C ILE A 20 -1.20 -13.54 -11.26
N VAL A 21 -0.04 -13.43 -11.91
CA VAL A 21 1.25 -13.33 -11.21
C VAL A 21 1.22 -12.13 -10.26
N ARG A 22 0.79 -10.96 -10.77
CA ARG A 22 0.75 -9.73 -9.99
C ARG A 22 -0.23 -9.78 -8.82
N LEU A 23 -1.39 -10.41 -8.98
CA LEU A 23 -2.36 -10.59 -7.89
C LEU A 23 -1.81 -11.52 -6.80
N ASN A 24 -1.07 -12.57 -7.17
CA ASN A 24 -0.42 -13.45 -6.19
C ASN A 24 0.67 -12.72 -5.40
N ASP A 25 1.51 -11.92 -6.07
CA ASP A 25 2.53 -11.10 -5.42
C ASP A 25 1.88 -10.10 -4.45
N LEU A 26 0.82 -9.43 -4.86
CA LEU A 26 0.07 -8.50 -4.01
C LEU A 26 -0.64 -9.23 -2.86
N GLY A 27 -1.10 -10.46 -3.06
CA GLY A 27 -1.60 -11.33 -2.00
C GLY A 27 -0.54 -11.58 -0.93
N CYS A 28 0.72 -11.81 -1.34
CA CYS A 28 1.87 -11.92 -0.42
C CYS A 28 2.23 -10.59 0.28
N GLU A 29 1.69 -9.47 -0.18
CA GLU A 29 1.78 -8.16 0.47
C GLU A 29 0.54 -7.82 1.31
N GLY A 30 -0.38 -8.78 1.49
CA GLY A 30 -1.60 -8.61 2.29
C GLY A 30 -2.72 -7.88 1.56
N TRP A 31 -2.63 -7.71 0.24
CA TRP A 31 -3.75 -7.22 -0.56
C TRP A 31 -4.77 -8.32 -0.83
N GLU A 32 -6.03 -7.98 -0.61
CA GLU A 32 -7.19 -8.79 -0.90
C GLU A 32 -7.87 -8.24 -2.16
N LEU A 33 -8.14 -9.11 -3.13
CA LEU A 33 -8.96 -8.76 -4.28
C LEU A 33 -10.39 -8.48 -3.82
N VAL A 34 -10.90 -7.29 -4.13
CA VAL A 34 -12.26 -6.85 -3.79
C VAL A 34 -13.19 -7.07 -4.96
N SER A 35 -12.78 -6.64 -6.16
CA SER A 35 -13.59 -6.74 -7.37
C SER A 35 -12.72 -6.86 -8.61
N LEU A 36 -13.30 -7.47 -9.63
CA LEU A 36 -12.82 -7.47 -11.02
C LEU A 36 -13.94 -6.90 -11.87
N ASP A 37 -13.61 -5.90 -12.67
CA ASP A 37 -14.54 -5.25 -13.59
C ASP A 37 -13.96 -5.27 -15.01
N ASP A 38 -14.85 -5.33 -16.00
CA ASP A 38 -14.52 -5.12 -17.40
C ASP A 38 -14.87 -3.68 -17.78
N GLN A 39 -13.88 -2.90 -18.19
CA GLN A 39 -14.10 -1.56 -18.70
C GLN A 39 -14.16 -1.61 -20.24
N ASP A 40 -15.15 -2.30 -20.79
CA ASP A 40 -15.47 -2.21 -22.22
C ASP A 40 -16.27 -0.94 -22.47
N ARG A 41 -15.65 0.08 -23.07
CA ARG A 41 -16.35 1.34 -23.37
C ARG A 41 -16.93 1.41 -24.77
N THR A 42 -16.33 0.78 -25.77
CA THR A 42 -16.88 0.61 -27.14
C THR A 42 -15.75 0.01 -27.99
N ILE A 43 -15.95 -1.19 -28.55
CA ILE A 43 -15.22 -1.80 -29.68
C ILE A 43 -13.74 -1.37 -29.77
N GLY A 44 -12.86 -2.04 -29.03
CA GLY A 44 -11.41 -1.96 -29.28
C GLY A 44 -10.47 -2.08 -28.10
N VAL A 45 -10.95 -2.22 -26.86
CA VAL A 45 -10.06 -2.44 -25.71
C VAL A 45 -10.73 -3.34 -24.68
N ASN A 46 -10.22 -4.57 -24.57
CA ASN A 46 -10.63 -5.53 -23.56
C ASN A 46 -9.94 -5.19 -22.22
N ALA A 47 -10.34 -4.12 -21.54
CA ALA A 47 -9.67 -3.65 -20.33
C ALA A 47 -10.24 -4.31 -19.07
N VAL A 48 -9.38 -4.93 -18.26
CA VAL A 48 -9.77 -5.51 -16.97
C VAL A 48 -9.23 -4.63 -15.85
N VAL A 49 -10.07 -4.29 -14.89
CA VAL A 49 -9.69 -3.53 -13.69
C VAL A 49 -9.88 -4.40 -12.45
N ALA A 50 -8.80 -4.63 -11.72
CA ALA A 50 -8.83 -5.24 -10.40
C ALA A 50 -8.78 -4.14 -9.33
N THR A 51 -9.74 -4.17 -8.41
CA THR A 51 -9.69 -3.36 -7.18
C THR A 51 -9.25 -4.25 -6.05
N LEU A 52 -8.23 -3.83 -5.32
CA LEU A 52 -7.72 -4.52 -4.14
C LEU A 52 -7.86 -3.63 -2.93
N LYS A 53 -7.99 -4.24 -1.75
CA LYS A 53 -7.92 -3.57 -0.47
C LYS A 53 -6.90 -4.25 0.42
N ARG A 54 -6.34 -3.52 1.38
CA ARG A 54 -5.68 -4.15 2.53
C ARG A 54 -5.94 -3.36 3.79
N ARG A 55 -5.86 -4.06 4.93
CA ARG A 55 -6.07 -3.44 6.24
C ARG A 55 -4.88 -2.55 6.59
N ILE A 56 -5.18 -1.34 7.04
CA ILE A 56 -4.21 -0.41 7.63
C ILE A 56 -4.05 -0.81 9.10
N VAL A 57 -2.94 -1.47 9.42
CA VAL A 57 -2.56 -1.78 10.81
C VAL A 57 -1.58 -0.71 11.29
N PRO A 58 -2.00 0.29 12.07
CA PRO A 58 -1.11 1.38 12.48
C PRO A 58 0.05 0.90 13.36
N PHE A 59 1.18 1.58 13.27
CA PHE A 59 2.29 1.37 14.21
C PHE A 59 1.94 1.85 15.61
N ASP A 60 2.63 1.30 16.62
CA ASP A 60 2.52 1.75 18.00
C ASP A 60 2.86 3.25 18.11
N ALA A 61 2.15 3.93 19.01
CA ALA A 61 2.40 5.34 19.28
C ALA A 61 3.81 5.51 19.89
N PRO A 62 4.58 6.51 19.44
CA PRO A 62 5.84 6.85 20.08
C PRO A 62 5.58 7.45 21.46
N ALA A 63 6.54 7.35 22.37
CA ALA A 63 6.47 7.95 23.71
C ALA A 63 6.66 9.48 23.71
N VAL A 64 6.39 10.15 22.58
CA VAL A 64 6.58 11.59 22.39
C VAL A 64 5.23 12.30 22.44
N GLU A 65 5.15 13.33 23.27
CA GLU A 65 3.99 14.22 23.32
C GLU A 65 4.05 15.25 22.18
N GLY A 66 2.90 15.55 21.56
CA GLY A 66 2.80 16.55 20.50
C GLY A 66 3.24 16.07 19.11
N GLU A 67 3.25 16.98 18.15
CA GLU A 67 3.55 16.69 16.75
C GLU A 67 5.06 16.70 16.48
N ALA A 68 5.57 15.73 15.72
CA ALA A 68 6.98 15.65 15.38
C ALA A 68 7.27 14.76 14.16
N TRP A 69 8.38 15.06 13.48
CA TRP A 69 9.02 14.12 12.56
C TRP A 69 9.91 13.18 13.35
N LEU A 70 9.57 11.90 13.34
CA LEU A 70 10.24 10.85 14.11
C LEU A 70 10.76 9.75 13.18
N PRO A 71 11.71 8.89 13.61
CA PRO A 71 12.15 7.76 12.80
C PRO A 71 10.97 6.96 12.27
N ASP A 72 10.99 6.61 10.98
CA ASP A 72 9.88 5.86 10.37
C ASP A 72 9.76 4.49 11.05
N PRO A 73 8.65 4.19 11.75
CA PRO A 73 8.46 2.89 12.38
C PRO A 73 8.37 1.74 11.36
N ALA A 74 8.14 2.04 10.07
CA ALA A 74 8.21 1.05 8.99
C ALA A 74 9.65 0.77 8.52
N GLY A 75 10.60 1.66 8.80
CA GLY A 75 11.96 1.60 8.28
C GLY A 75 12.08 1.76 6.76
N ARG A 76 11.02 2.23 6.07
CA ARG A 76 11.02 2.44 4.60
C ARG A 76 11.55 3.82 4.21
N PHE A 77 11.40 4.78 5.12
CA PHE A 77 11.85 6.16 4.99
C PHE A 77 12.72 6.53 6.20
N ASP A 78 13.40 7.68 6.14
CA ASP A 78 14.20 8.14 7.28
C ASP A 78 13.30 8.64 8.42
N LYS A 79 12.23 9.35 8.06
CA LYS A 79 11.25 9.88 9.04
C LYS A 79 9.82 9.73 8.59
N ARG A 80 8.92 9.67 9.57
CA ARG A 80 7.47 9.77 9.41
C ARG A 80 6.91 10.82 10.36
N PHE A 81 5.89 11.54 9.92
CA PHE A 81 5.27 12.56 10.74
C PHE A 81 4.23 11.94 11.70
N TRP A 82 4.44 12.17 13.00
CA TRP A 82 3.52 11.90 14.09
C TRP A 82 2.74 13.19 14.40
N ASN A 83 1.41 13.13 14.38
CA ASN A 83 0.55 14.30 14.62
C ASN A 83 0.09 14.43 16.09
N GLY A 84 0.81 13.84 17.04
CA GLY A 84 0.41 13.82 18.45
C GLY A 84 -0.62 12.76 18.82
N ARG A 85 -1.23 12.07 17.83
CA ARG A 85 -2.24 11.03 18.07
C ARG A 85 -2.09 9.78 17.22
N ALA A 86 -1.61 9.92 15.99
CA ALA A 86 -1.41 8.83 15.04
C ALA A 86 -0.24 9.14 14.11
N TRP A 87 0.42 8.07 13.64
CA TRP A 87 1.34 8.17 12.52
C TRP A 87 0.57 8.56 11.27
N THR A 88 1.08 9.54 10.52
CA THR A 88 0.45 10.03 9.29
C THR A 88 1.05 9.38 8.05
N PHE A 89 0.42 9.63 6.91
CA PHE A 89 0.95 9.19 5.63
C PHE A 89 2.16 10.01 5.15
N HIS A 90 2.58 11.06 5.85
CA HIS A 90 3.72 11.88 5.45
C HIS A 90 5.03 11.25 5.92
N CYS A 91 5.93 10.99 4.99
CA CYS A 91 7.28 10.49 5.24
C CYS A 91 8.33 11.34 4.51
N ALA A 92 9.60 11.17 4.87
CA ALA A 92 10.70 11.93 4.28
C ALA A 92 11.95 11.05 4.12
N LEU A 93 12.68 11.28 3.02
CA LEU A 93 14.06 10.85 2.85
C LEU A 93 14.98 12.05 3.10
N GLU A 94 15.87 11.93 4.07
CA GLU A 94 16.88 12.95 4.36
C GLU A 94 17.93 13.01 3.26
N ALA A 95 18.16 11.89 2.55
CA ALA A 95 19.12 11.78 1.46
C ALA A 95 18.84 12.76 0.30
N ASP A 96 17.57 12.96 -0.05
CA ASP A 96 17.14 13.85 -1.14
C ASP A 96 16.33 15.06 -0.67
N LYS A 97 16.12 15.19 0.65
CA LYS A 97 15.33 16.24 1.29
C LYS A 97 13.91 16.38 0.75
N SER A 98 13.34 15.27 0.28
CA SER A 98 11.99 15.26 -0.26
C SER A 98 10.99 14.66 0.73
N THR A 99 9.71 15.04 0.56
CA THR A 99 8.60 14.46 1.32
C THR A 99 7.77 13.57 0.41
N HIS A 100 7.35 12.44 0.93
CA HIS A 100 6.55 11.45 0.22
C HIS A 100 5.26 11.15 0.97
N ARG A 101 4.38 10.39 0.31
CA ARG A 101 3.18 9.83 0.93
C ARG A 101 3.27 8.32 0.93
N ASP A 102 3.15 7.72 2.11
CA ASP A 102 3.20 6.29 2.32
C ASP A 102 2.29 5.89 3.51
N PRO A 103 1.47 4.83 3.41
CA PRO A 103 0.61 4.39 4.50
C PRO A 103 1.37 4.12 5.81
N PRO A 104 0.87 4.58 6.97
CA PRO A 104 1.52 4.39 8.28
C PRO A 104 1.24 3.00 8.87
N THR A 105 1.59 1.92 8.16
CA THR A 105 1.11 0.58 8.49
C THR A 105 2.18 -0.49 8.66
N ARG A 106 1.95 -1.42 9.58
CA ARG A 106 2.71 -2.66 9.75
C ARG A 106 2.31 -3.69 8.71
N LEU A 107 3.05 -3.75 7.61
CA LEU A 107 3.15 -4.96 6.80
C LEU A 107 4.62 -5.20 6.50
N ALA A 108 5.23 -6.13 7.24
CA ALA A 108 6.33 -6.90 6.67
C ALA A 108 5.72 -7.79 5.57
N PRO A 109 6.43 -8.07 4.45
CA PRO A 109 6.03 -9.18 3.58
C PRO A 109 5.85 -10.44 4.44
N TYR A 110 4.93 -11.35 4.08
CA TYR A 110 4.76 -12.61 4.83
C TYR A 110 6.15 -13.24 5.09
N PRO A 111 6.44 -13.67 6.32
CA PRO A 111 7.71 -14.32 6.61
C PRO A 111 7.84 -15.57 5.72
N ASP A 112 8.84 -15.56 4.84
CA ASP A 112 9.33 -16.64 3.98
C ASP A 112 8.36 -17.84 3.81
N MET A 113 7.54 -17.84 2.74
CA MET A 113 7.23 -19.10 2.05
C MET A 113 8.35 -19.41 1.06
N ARG A 114 9.56 -19.64 1.56
CA ARG A 114 10.55 -20.41 0.80
C ARG A 114 10.14 -21.88 0.89
N GLN A 115 9.44 -22.35 -0.12
CA GLN A 115 9.44 -23.78 -0.48
C GLN A 115 10.56 -24.03 -1.48
#